data_AF-A0A7R8Z6M4-F1
#
_entry.id   AF-A0A7R8Z6M4-F1
#
_cell.length_a   1.000
_cell.length_b   1.000
_cell.length_c   1.000
_cell.angle_alpha   90.00
_cell.angle_beta   90.00
_cell.angle_gamma   90.00
#
_symmetry.space_group_name_H-M   'P 1'
#
loop_
_entity.id
_entity.type
_entity.pdbx_description
1 polymer ?
#
loop_
_entity_poly.entity_id
_entity_poly.type
_entity_poly.pdbx_seq_one_letter_code
_entity_poly.pdbx_strand_id
1 'polypeptide(L)'
;MFCREMVLIIHGFPNDISALRFEWAWQHPDKSRRLRHIPRKKLSEKSFDYCLRILSEMLQVGPWYRLALTIRWIKQEYSQAFPVSNYSFPSSDHLRIGRSQSPKRVQSLD
;
A
#
# COMPACT_ATOMS: atom_id res chain seq x y z
N MET A 1 12.51 1.32 16.59
CA MET A 1 12.89 -0.05 16.19
C MET A 1 12.76 -0.13 14.67
N PHE A 2 13.70 0.50 13.98
CA PHE A 2 13.87 0.36 12.54
C PHE A 2 14.57 -0.97 12.26
N CYS A 3 14.24 -1.65 11.16
CA CYS A 3 15.10 -2.68 10.61
C CYS A 3 16.50 -2.07 10.41
N ARG A 4 17.47 -2.49 11.24
CA ARG A 4 18.87 -2.03 11.21
C ARG A 4 19.61 -2.41 9.92
N GLU A 5 18.94 -3.09 9.00
CA GLU A 5 19.51 -3.59 7.76
C GLU A 5 18.77 -2.94 6.59
N MET A 6 19.52 -2.26 5.72
CA MET A 6 19.00 -1.66 4.50
C MET A 6 18.73 -2.78 3.49
N VAL A 7 17.50 -3.29 3.50
CA VAL A 7 17.07 -4.40 2.64
C VAL A 7 16.47 -3.90 1.32
N LEU A 8 15.77 -2.76 1.35
CA LEU A 8 15.11 -2.16 0.20
C LEU A 8 15.24 -0.63 0.23
N ILE A 9 15.14 -0.02 -0.94
CA ILE A 9 15.07 1.42 -1.13
C ILE A 9 13.85 1.78 -1.97
N ILE A 10 13.21 2.89 -1.60
CA ILE A 10 12.07 3.46 -2.31
C ILE A 10 12.49 4.84 -2.80
N HIS A 11 12.37 5.08 -4.09
CA HIS A 11 12.73 6.34 -4.73
C HIS A 11 11.69 6.70 -5.80
N GLY A 12 11.81 7.89 -6.40
CA GLY A 12 10.79 8.44 -7.31
C GLY A 12 9.77 9.35 -6.63
N PHE A 13 10.07 9.83 -5.41
CA PHE A 13 9.27 10.87 -4.77
C PHE A 13 9.42 12.20 -5.53
N PRO A 14 8.33 12.96 -5.73
CA PRO A 14 8.37 14.23 -6.46
C PRO A 14 9.05 15.36 -5.66
N ASN A 15 9.16 15.22 -4.34
CA ASN A 15 9.84 16.15 -3.44
C ASN A 15 10.22 15.46 -2.12
N ASP A 16 11.18 16.07 -1.42
CA ASP A 16 11.69 15.57 -0.13
C ASP A 16 10.60 15.53 0.95
N ILE A 17 9.65 16.47 0.92
CA ILE A 17 8.52 16.49 1.86
C ILE A 17 7.68 15.21 1.75
N SER A 18 7.46 14.72 0.53
CA SER A 18 6.70 13.49 0.28
C SER A 18 7.45 12.26 0.77
N ALA A 19 8.79 12.24 0.57
CA ALA A 19 9.66 11.20 1.09
C ALA A 19 9.65 11.18 2.62
N LEU A 20 9.78 12.34 3.28
CA LEU A 20 9.73 12.47 4.73
C LEU A 20 8.38 12.03 5.32
N ARG A 21 7.28 12.42 4.67
CA ARG A 21 5.93 11.99 5.08
C ARG A 21 5.77 10.48 4.96
N PHE A 22 6.36 9.88 3.92
CA PHE A 22 6.36 8.44 3.73
C PHE A 22 7.19 7.76 4.82
N GLU A 23 8.41 8.23 5.07
CA GLU A 23 9.27 7.70 6.12
C GLU A 23 8.58 7.76 7.49
N TRP A 24 8.04 8.91 7.87
CA TRP A 24 7.38 9.09 9.16
C TRP A 24 6.16 8.17 9.32
N ALA A 25 5.33 8.02 8.28
CA ALA A 25 4.18 7.14 8.33
C ALA A 25 4.59 5.66 8.44
N TRP A 26 5.72 5.28 7.85
CA TRP A 26 6.27 3.93 7.97
C TRP A 26 6.88 3.67 9.36
N GLN A 27 7.48 4.69 9.98
CA GLN A 27 7.98 4.67 11.36
C GLN A 27 6.86 4.57 12.40
N HIS A 28 5.74 5.27 12.16
CA HIS A 28 4.64 5.44 13.09
C HIS A 28 3.28 5.04 12.46
N PRO A 29 3.10 3.75 12.10
CA PRO A 29 1.87 3.30 11.46
C PRO A 29 0.63 3.47 12.36
N ASP A 30 0.81 3.39 13.68
CA ASP A 30 -0.23 3.61 14.69
C ASP A 30 -0.73 5.06 14.75
N LYS A 31 0.16 6.03 14.49
CA LYS A 31 -0.18 7.46 14.47
C LYS A 31 -0.73 7.90 13.11
N SER A 32 -0.42 7.17 12.05
CA SER A 32 -0.91 7.47 10.70
C SER A 32 -2.40 7.12 10.59
N ARG A 33 -3.25 8.14 10.40
CA ARG A 33 -4.72 7.97 10.20
C ARG A 33 -5.07 6.91 9.14
N ARG A 34 -4.25 6.81 8.10
CA ARG A 34 -4.44 5.94 6.94
C ARG A 34 -4.08 4.48 7.20
N LEU A 35 -3.28 4.20 8.21
CA LEU A 35 -2.79 2.88 8.58
C LEU A 35 -3.44 2.35 9.87
N ARG A 36 -4.43 3.07 10.42
CA ARG A 36 -5.17 2.66 11.65
C ARG A 36 -5.91 1.34 11.53
N HIS A 37 -6.30 0.95 10.31
CA HIS A 37 -6.97 -0.32 10.05
C HIS A 37 -6.01 -1.51 10.14
N ILE A 38 -4.70 -1.25 10.14
CA ILE A 38 -3.70 -2.28 10.18
C ILE A 38 -3.55 -2.78 11.63
N PRO A 39 -3.68 -4.11 11.87
CA PRO A 39 -3.46 -4.66 13.19
C PRO A 39 -2.00 -4.47 13.61
N ARG A 40 -1.81 -4.16 14.90
CA ARG A 40 -0.49 -4.05 15.53
C ARG A 40 0.32 -5.32 15.31
N LYS A 41 1.64 -5.16 15.30
CA LYS A 41 2.60 -6.26 15.16
C LYS A 41 2.25 -7.41 16.11
N LYS A 42 2.10 -8.62 15.58
CA LYS A 42 1.91 -9.83 16.41
C LYS A 42 3.24 -10.20 17.08
N LEU A 43 3.18 -10.75 18.28
CA LEU A 43 4.39 -11.19 19.02
C LEU A 43 5.22 -12.23 18.25
N SER A 44 4.57 -13.07 17.43
CA SER A 44 5.20 -14.08 16.58
C SER A 44 5.62 -13.58 15.19
N GLU A 45 5.25 -12.36 14.80
CA GLU A 45 5.55 -11.80 13.48
C GLU A 45 6.95 -11.20 13.47
N LYS A 46 7.75 -11.54 12.46
CA LYS A 46 9.07 -10.93 12.28
C LYS A 46 8.91 -9.43 12.05
N SER A 47 9.81 -8.64 12.61
CA SER A 47 9.78 -7.18 12.43
C SER A 47 9.84 -6.77 10.96
N PHE A 48 10.56 -7.53 10.14
CA PHE A 48 10.65 -7.33 8.70
C PHE A 48 9.31 -7.58 7.99
N ASP A 49 8.66 -8.72 8.25
CA ASP A 49 7.35 -9.07 7.68
C ASP A 49 6.30 -8.01 8.04
N TYR A 50 6.33 -7.53 9.28
CA TYR A 50 5.50 -6.40 9.72
C TYR A 50 5.77 -5.14 8.91
N CYS A 51 7.04 -4.74 8.77
CA CYS A 51 7.43 -3.57 7.97
C CYS A 51 7.01 -3.70 6.50
N LEU A 52 7.15 -4.88 5.90
CA LEU A 52 6.72 -5.17 4.53
C LEU A 52 5.21 -5.07 4.36
N ARG A 53 4.46 -5.56 5.35
CA ARG A 53 3.00 -5.43 5.38
C ARG A 53 2.57 -3.97 5.43
N ILE A 54 3.17 -3.16 6.31
CA ILE A 54 2.93 -1.71 6.33
C ILE A 54 3.27 -1.07 4.99
N LEU A 55 4.42 -1.42 4.41
CA LEU A 55 4.85 -0.89 3.13
C LEU A 55 3.85 -1.23 2.01
N SER A 56 3.36 -2.46 1.94
CA SER A 56 2.33 -2.88 0.96
C SER A 56 1.09 -2.00 1.05
N GLU A 57 0.58 -1.78 2.27
CA GLU A 57 -0.58 -0.90 2.48
C GLU A 57 -0.28 0.56 2.11
N MET A 58 0.90 1.06 2.47
CA MET A 58 1.29 2.43 2.11
C MET A 58 1.33 2.64 0.61
N LEU A 59 1.71 1.65 -0.19
CA LEU A 59 1.71 1.77 -1.66
C LEU A 59 0.30 1.79 -2.25
N GLN A 60 -0.69 1.23 -1.54
CA GLN A 60 -2.07 1.15 -2.00
C GLN A 60 -2.95 2.28 -1.49
N VAL A 61 -2.54 2.95 -0.40
CA VAL A 61 -3.30 4.06 0.17
C VAL A 61 -2.87 5.41 -0.40
N GLY A 62 -3.83 6.28 -0.69
CA GLY A 62 -3.56 7.64 -1.18
C GLY A 62 -2.89 8.50 -0.10
N PRO A 63 -1.96 9.41 -0.43
CA PRO A 63 -1.61 9.89 -1.77
C PRO A 63 -0.52 9.08 -2.49
N TRP A 64 0.04 8.05 -1.86
CA TRP A 64 1.26 7.40 -2.33
C TRP A 64 1.05 6.51 -3.55
N TYR A 65 -0.13 5.89 -3.73
CA TYR A 65 -0.44 5.13 -4.95
C TYR A 65 -0.36 5.97 -6.24
N ARG A 66 -0.50 7.30 -6.13
CA ARG A 66 -0.43 8.23 -7.28
C ARG A 66 1.00 8.62 -7.64
N LEU A 67 1.96 8.28 -6.77
CA LEU A 67 3.37 8.59 -6.99
C LEU A 67 3.99 7.45 -7.80
N ALA A 68 4.84 7.78 -8.77
CA ALA A 68 5.60 6.80 -9.55
C ALA A 68 6.77 6.23 -8.72
N LEU A 69 6.45 5.68 -7.55
CA LEU A 69 7.43 5.13 -6.62
C LEU A 69 7.99 3.83 -7.20
N THR A 70 9.31 3.73 -7.17
CA THR A 70 10.02 2.52 -7.57
C THR A 70 10.67 1.92 -6.34
N ILE A 71 10.45 0.63 -6.13
CA ILE A 71 11.04 -0.12 -5.03
C ILE A 71 12.14 -1.00 -5.61
N ARG A 72 13.34 -0.89 -5.04
CA ARG A 72 14.46 -1.76 -5.39
C ARG A 72 14.93 -2.51 -4.16
N TRP A 73 15.11 -3.81 -4.32
CA TRP A 73 15.75 -4.66 -3.33
C TRP A 73 17.26 -4.43 -3.39
N ILE A 74 17.87 -4.07 -2.26
CA ILE A 74 19.32 -3.96 -2.13
C ILE A 74 19.91 -5.35 -1.86
N LYS A 75 19.21 -6.14 -1.04
CA LYS A 75 19.58 -7.52 -0.72
C LYS A 75 18.56 -8.48 -1.30
N GLN A 76 18.98 -9.25 -2.30
CA GLN A 76 18.11 -10.14 -3.06
C GLN A 76 17.65 -11.36 -2.24
N GLU A 77 18.43 -11.74 -1.22
CA GLU A 77 18.13 -12.80 -0.25
C GLU A 77 16.81 -12.54 0.52
N TYR A 78 16.43 -11.28 0.66
CA TYR A 78 15.21 -10.84 1.32
C TYR A 78 14.11 -10.45 0.35
N SER A 79 14.32 -10.66 -0.96
CA SER A 79 13.31 -10.35 -1.96
C SER A 79 12.09 -11.24 -1.74
N GLN A 80 10.96 -10.60 -1.51
CA GLN A 80 9.69 -11.26 -1.24
C GLN A 80 8.60 -10.55 -2.02
N ALA A 81 7.61 -11.30 -2.48
CA ALA A 81 6.41 -10.70 -3.03
C ALA A 81 5.70 -9.91 -1.91
N PHE A 82 5.23 -8.70 -2.23
CA PHE A 82 4.42 -7.96 -1.28
C PHE A 82 3.16 -8.77 -0.94
N PRO A 83 2.81 -8.94 0.33
CA PRO A 83 1.57 -9.61 0.69
C PRO A 83 0.42 -8.83 0.08
N VAL A 84 -0.43 -9.53 -0.68
CA VAL A 84 -1.67 -8.95 -1.19
C VAL A 84 -2.51 -8.57 0.03
N SER A 85 -2.84 -7.30 0.13
CA SER A 85 -3.68 -6.75 1.18
C SER A 85 -5.09 -7.36 1.03
N ASN A 86 -5.41 -8.34 1.87
CA ASN A 86 -6.78 -8.85 1.97
C ASN A 86 -7.69 -7.90 2.79
N TYR A 87 -7.20 -6.70 3.13
CA TYR A 87 -8.02 -5.67 3.74
C TYR A 87 -8.90 -5.06 2.66
N SER A 88 -10.07 -5.67 2.47
CA SER A 88 -11.17 -5.08 1.71
C SER A 88 -11.33 -3.63 2.13
N PHE A 89 -11.08 -2.70 1.21
CA PHE A 89 -11.32 -1.28 1.44
C PHE A 89 -12.76 -1.12 1.97
N PRO A 90 -12.99 -0.61 3.19
CA PRO A 90 -14.32 -0.19 3.57
C PRO A 90 -14.67 0.97 2.65
N SER A 91 -15.62 0.70 1.75
CA SER A 91 -16.23 1.58 0.76
C SER A 91 -15.84 3.05 0.91
N SER A 92 -14.87 3.53 0.14
CA SER A 92 -14.84 4.96 -0.20
C SER A 92 -15.80 5.12 -1.37
N ASP A 93 -16.98 5.65 -1.10
CA ASP A 93 -18.09 5.95 -2.01
C ASP A 93 -17.77 6.85 -3.22
N HIS A 94 -16.51 7.03 -3.61
CA HIS A 94 -16.14 7.87 -4.74
C HIS A 94 -15.01 7.27 -5.57
N LEU A 95 -15.32 6.17 -6.26
CA LEU A 95 -14.75 5.96 -7.60
C LEU A 95 -15.84 5.46 -8.54
N ARG A 96 -16.68 6.40 -8.99
CA ARG A 96 -17.46 6.20 -10.23
C ARG A 96 -16.48 6.11 -11.40
N ILE A 97 -15.92 4.92 -11.63
CA ILE A 97 -15.44 4.57 -12.95
C ILE A 97 -16.70 4.33 -13.77
N GLY A 98 -17.13 5.37 -14.48
CA GLY A 98 -18.07 5.22 -15.58
C GLY A 98 -17.46 4.22 -16.57
N ARG A 99 -18.01 3.01 -16.59
CA ARG A 99 -17.89 2.16 -17.77
C ARG A 99 -18.91 2.64 -18.78
N SER A 100 -18.39 3.25 -19.84
CA SER A 100 -19.08 3.44 -21.10
C SER A 100 -19.67 2.10 -21.60
N GLN A 101 -20.78 2.26 -22.32
CA GLN A 101 -21.67 1.31 -23.01
C GLN A 101 -20.94 0.12 -23.70
N SER A 102 -21.57 -1.04 -23.99
CA SER A 102 -22.68 -1.20 -24.96
C SER A 102 -23.36 -2.62 -24.86
N PRO A 103 -24.27 -3.02 -25.78
CA PRO A 103 -25.67 -3.33 -25.50
C PRO A 103 -25.97 -4.84 -25.45
N LYS A 104 -27.01 -5.26 -24.73
CA LYS A 104 -27.57 -6.62 -24.86
C LYS A 104 -29.08 -6.59 -25.02
N ARG A 105 -29.47 -6.70 -26.30
CA ARG A 105 -30.54 -7.54 -26.87
C ARG A 105 -31.91 -7.49 -26.18
N VAL A 106 -32.83 -6.81 -26.86
CA VAL A 106 -34.29 -6.97 -26.71
C VAL A 106 -34.64 -8.46 -26.84
N GLN A 107 -35.31 -9.02 -25.84
CA GLN A 107 -36.11 -10.23 -25.98
C GLN A 107 -37.57 -9.83 -25.74
N SER A 108 -38.36 -10.05 -26.79
CA SER A 108 -39.82 -10.03 -26.81
C SER A 108 -40.41 -11.19 -25.98
N LEU A 109 -41.73 -11.14 -25.77
CA LEU A 109 -42.68 -12.04 -25.10
C LEU A 109 -43.12 -11.46 -23.73
N ASP A 110 -44.35 -11.00 -23.52
CA ASP A 110 -45.65 -11.18 -24.21
C ASP A 110 -46.18 -9.89 -24.86
#